data_AF-A0A3M2DPE5-F1
#
_entry.id   AF-A0A3M2DPE5-F1
#
_cell.length_a   1.000
_cell.length_b   1.000
_cell.length_c   1.000
_cell.angle_alpha   90.00
_cell.angle_beta   90.00
_cell.angle_gamma   90.00
#
_symmetry.space_group_name_H-M   'P 1'
#
loop_
_entity.id
_entity.type
_entity.pdbx_description
1 polymer ?
#
loop_
_entity_poly.entity_id
_entity_poly.type
_entity_poly.pdbx_seq_one_letter_code
_entity_poly.pdbx_strand_id
1 'polypeptide(L)' 'MSCIFSADYSPDPYDALDVLAFVLCPVRAFAPTGDAAELEAAAELIGPAKAEAVRRWHEQFVSRTAN' A
#
# COMPACT_ATOMS: atom_id res chain seq x y z
N MET A 1 -14.04 -13.71 13.28
CA MET A 1 -13.47 -13.21 12.01
C MET A 1 -12.01 -13.60 12.02
N SER A 2 -11.66 -14.70 11.36
CA SER A 2 -10.30 -15.25 11.35
C SER A 2 -9.43 -14.44 10.38
N CYS A 3 -8.38 -13.81 10.88
CA CYS A 3 -7.36 -13.18 10.05
C CYS A 3 -6.66 -14.29 9.26
N ILE A 4 -6.91 -14.38 7.95
CA ILE A 4 -6.18 -15.28 7.06
C ILE A 4 -4.86 -14.57 6.77
N PHE A 5 -3.86 -14.82 7.61
CA PHE A 5 -2.50 -14.39 7.35
C PHE A 5 -1.92 -15.35 6.31
N SER A 6 -1.86 -14.93 5.04
CA SER A 6 -1.16 -15.68 4.00
C SER A 6 0.31 -15.25 4.02
N ALA A 7 1.17 -16.09 4.58
CA ALA A 7 2.62 -15.86 4.60
C ALA A 7 3.27 -16.00 3.21
N ASP A 8 2.54 -16.54 2.22
CA ASP A 8 3.02 -16.82 0.87
C ASP A 8 2.69 -15.70 -0.14
N TYR A 9 2.00 -14.64 0.29
CA TYR A 9 1.72 -13.51 -0.58
C TYR A 9 2.94 -12.58 -0.63
N SER A 10 3.69 -12.68 -1.72
CA SER A 10 4.74 -11.72 -2.08
C SER A 10 4.14 -10.73 -3.08
N PRO A 11 3.82 -9.49 -2.66
CA PRO A 11 3.24 -8.51 -3.58
C PRO A 11 4.20 -8.24 -4.75
N ASP A 12 3.70 -8.33 -5.97
CA ASP A 12 4.43 -7.95 -7.18
C ASP A 12 4.41 -6.42 -7.30
N PRO A 13 5.56 -5.72 -7.22
CA PRO A 13 5.62 -4.28 -7.37
C PRO A 13 5.25 -3.78 -8.79
N TYR A 14 5.08 -4.70 -9.75
CA TYR A 14 4.63 -4.44 -11.11
C TYR A 14 3.15 -4.81 -11.34
N ASP A 15 2.46 -5.40 -10.37
CA ASP A 15 1.02 -5.66 -10.47
C ASP A 15 0.19 -4.53 -9.84
N ALA A 16 -0.78 -4.01 -10.60
CA ALA A 16 -1.60 -2.88 -10.19
C ALA A 16 -2.47 -3.17 -8.95
N LEU A 17 -2.93 -4.42 -8.75
CA LEU A 17 -3.76 -4.79 -7.61
C LEU A 17 -2.92 -4.93 -6.34
N ASP A 18 -1.73 -5.50 -6.45
CA ASP A 18 -0.78 -5.62 -5.33
C ASP A 18 -0.31 -4.24 -4.85
N VAL A 19 -0.03 -3.32 -5.79
CA VAL A 19 0.26 -1.91 -5.50
C VAL A 19 -0.94 -1.22 -4.83
N LEU A 20 -2.16 -1.47 -5.29
CA LEU A 20 -3.37 -0.88 -4.72
C LEU A 20 -3.63 -1.38 -3.28
N ALA A 21 -3.40 -2.67 -3.01
CA ALA A 21 -3.51 -3.23 -1.67
C ALA A 21 -2.57 -2.52 -0.68
N PHE A 22 -1.35 -2.21 -1.11
CA PHE A 22 -0.39 -1.42 -0.32
C PHE A 22 -0.86 0.03 -0.09
N VAL A 23 -1.38 0.71 -1.14
CA VAL A 23 -1.92 2.09 -1.03
C VAL A 23 -3.06 2.17 -0.03
N LEU A 24 -3.99 1.21 -0.09
CA LEU A 24 -5.19 1.17 0.76
C LEU A 24 -4.89 0.70 2.18
N CYS A 25 -3.71 0.14 2.43
CA CYS A 25 -3.32 -0.33 3.76
C CYS A 25 -3.34 0.85 4.75
N PRO A 26 -4.17 0.81 5.81
CA PRO A 26 -4.30 1.93 6.72
C PRO A 26 -3.01 2.11 7.53
N VAL A 27 -2.65 3.35 7.87
CA VAL A 27 -1.41 3.68 8.61
C VAL A 27 -1.27 2.85 9.89
N ARG A 28 -2.38 2.60 10.59
CA ARG A 28 -2.43 1.76 11.81
C ARG A 28 -1.89 0.33 11.63
N ALA A 29 -1.84 -0.19 10.40
CA ALA A 29 -1.23 -1.50 10.13
C ALA A 29 0.29 -1.48 10.31
N PHE A 30 0.90 -0.29 10.24
CA PHE A 30 2.33 -0.04 10.41
C PHE A 30 2.67 0.57 11.79
N ALA A 31 1.66 0.79 12.63
CA ALA A 31 1.80 1.35 13.99
C ALA A 31 1.23 0.34 15.02
N PRO A 32 2.06 -0.63 15.47
CA PRO A 32 1.61 -1.72 16.34
C PRO A 32 1.13 -1.27 17.73
N THR A 33 1.65 -0.18 18.28
CA THR A 33 1.18 0.37 19.55
C THR A 33 -0.07 1.24 19.35
N GLY A 34 -0.18 1.86 18.16
CA GLY A 34 -1.26 2.76 17.81
C GLY A 34 -1.22 4.10 18.55
N ASP A 35 -0.09 4.42 19.18
CA ASP A 35 0.13 5.72 19.79
C ASP A 35 0.24 6.83 18.73
N ALA A 36 -0.06 8.07 19.11
CA ALA A 36 -0.16 9.18 18.17
C ALA A 36 1.19 9.50 17.48
N ALA A 37 2.30 9.34 18.21
CA ALA A 37 3.63 9.63 17.69
C ALA A 37 4.08 8.55 16.70
N GLU A 38 3.79 7.28 16.99
CA GLU A 38 4.05 6.15 16.12
C GLU A 38 3.21 6.23 14.85
N LEU A 39 1.93 6.60 14.97
CA LEU A 39 1.06 6.83 13.81
C LEU A 39 1.56 7.97 12.92
N GLU A 40 2.01 9.08 13.51
CA GLU A 40 2.59 10.21 12.78
C GLU A 40 3.88 9.79 12.05
N ALA A 41 4.82 9.16 12.76
CA ALA A 41 6.05 8.65 12.18
C ALA A 41 5.78 7.62 11.06
N ALA A 42 4.82 6.70 11.26
CA ALA A 42 4.42 5.74 10.25
C ALA A 42 3.83 6.45 9.02
N ALA A 43 3.00 7.47 9.20
CA ALA A 43 2.43 8.25 8.10
C ALA A 43 3.51 8.98 7.29
N GLU A 44 4.49 9.58 7.97
CA GLU A 44 5.61 10.26 7.32
C GLU A 44 6.48 9.27 6.52
N LEU A 45 6.79 8.11 7.09
CA LEU A 45 7.63 7.09 6.46
C LEU A 45 6.96 6.46 5.22
N ILE A 46 5.66 6.15 5.29
CA ILE A 46 4.97 5.46 4.18
C ILE A 46 4.39 6.43 3.15
N GLY A 47 4.24 7.71 3.47
CA GLY A 47 3.66 8.74 2.60
C GLY A 47 4.28 8.77 1.19
N PRO A 48 5.61 8.88 1.05
CA PRO A 48 6.27 8.86 -0.26
C PRO A 48 6.02 7.58 -1.05
N ALA A 49 6.03 6.42 -0.38
CA ALA A 49 5.78 5.13 -1.02
C ALA A 49 4.33 5.03 -1.53
N LYS A 50 3.36 5.54 -0.77
CA LYS A 50 1.95 5.60 -1.20
C LYS A 50 1.75 6.53 -2.40
N ALA A 51 2.41 7.69 -2.42
CA ALA A 51 2.33 8.62 -3.54
C ALA A 51 2.88 7.99 -4.85
N GLU A 52 4.02 7.31 -4.75
CA GLU A 52 4.63 6.60 -5.88
C GLU A 52 3.75 5.44 -6.37
N ALA A 53 3.17 4.67 -5.45
CA ALA A 53 2.25 3.60 -5.78
C ALA A 53 1.01 4.10 -6.54
N VAL A 54 0.42 5.23 -6.13
CA VAL A 54 -0.69 5.89 -6.86
C VAL A 54 -0.26 6.32 -8.25
N ARG A 55 0.93 6.90 -8.41
CA ARG A 55 1.47 7.31 -9.72
C ARG A 55 1.57 6.13 -10.67
N ARG A 56 2.18 5.01 -10.22
CA ARG A 56 2.33 3.79 -11.03
C ARG A 56 1.00 3.16 -11.41
N TRP A 57 0.05 3.14 -10.47
CA TRP A 57 -1.31 2.66 -10.75
C TRP A 57 -1.98 3.48 -11.86
N HIS A 58 -1.87 4.81 -11.82
CA HIS A 58 -2.39 5.67 -12.88
C HIS A 58 -1.71 5.42 -14.23
N GLU A 59 -0.38 5.28 -14.26
CA GLU A 59 0.37 4.98 -15.50
C GLU A 59 -0.06 3.66 -16.14
N GLN A 60 -0.18 2.61 -15.33
CA GLN A 60 -0.67 1.32 -15.80
C GLN A 60 -2.13 1.37 -16.24
N PHE A 61 -2.99 2.04 -15.49
CA PHE A 61 -4.40 2.19 -15.84
C PHE A 61 -4.54 2.87 -17.21
N VAL A 62 -3.85 3.99 -17.43
CA VAL A 62 -3.84 4.70 -18.71
C VAL A 62 -3.32 3.80 -19.83
N SER A 63 -2.16 3.13 -19.63
CA SER A 63 -1.59 2.22 -20.64
C SER A 63 -2.52 1.07 -21.02
N ARG A 64 -3.30 0.55 -20.08
CA ARG A 64 -4.28 -0.53 -20.33
C ARG A 64 -5.52 -0.06 -21.07
N THR A 65 -5.96 1.18 -20.84
CA THR A 65 -7.14 1.75 -21.53
C THR A 65 -6.83 2.33 -22.92
N ALA A 66 -5.56 2.57 -23.22
CA ALA A 66 -5.10 3.11 -24.50
C ALA A 66 -4.85 2.03 -25.58
N ASN A 67 -4.86 0.74 -25.20
CA ASN A 67 -4.80 -0.42 -26.08
C ASN A 67 -6.17 -1.10 -26.19
#